data_AF-A0A1A9V3P1-F1
#
_entry.id   AF-A0A1A9V3P1-F1
#
_cell.length_a   1.000
_cell.length_b   1.000
_cell.length_c   1.000
_cell.angle_alpha   90.00
_cell.angle_beta   90.00
_cell.angle_gamma   90.00
#
_symmetry.space_group_name_H-M   'P 1'
#
loop_
_entity.id
_entity.type
_entity.pdbx_description
1 polymer ?
#
loop_
_entity_poly.entity_id
_entity_poly.type
_entity_poly.pdbx_seq_one_letter_code
_entity_poly.pdbx_strand_id
1 'polypeptide(L)'
;MAAQVANKSGTGWPRRSSQGQTDNNNGTAKFPSPSLSINRTIKLYPLTDYTFGCKEPLFEKDPSVPSRFQRMREEFDRIGMRRSVEGVLLVHEHGLPHVLLLQLGTTFFKLPGGELNAGEDGVEGLKRLLTEVTLFAVPKNYKLVAAPLFELYDNSQGYGPIISSLPQALCRFSFIYM
;
A
#
# COMPACT_ATOMS: atom_id res chain seq x y z
N MET A 1 -3.72 -65.35 7.35
CA MET A 1 -4.71 -64.31 7.71
C MET A 1 -4.24 -62.99 7.14
N ALA A 2 -4.83 -62.58 6.01
CA ALA A 2 -4.49 -61.34 5.33
C ALA A 2 -5.17 -60.15 6.01
N ALA A 3 -4.39 -59.18 6.47
CA ALA A 3 -4.90 -57.95 7.04
C ALA A 3 -5.16 -56.93 5.93
N GLN A 4 -6.44 -56.60 5.70
CA GLN A 4 -6.87 -55.45 4.92
C GLN A 4 -6.74 -54.19 5.77
N VAL A 5 -5.96 -53.19 5.35
CA VAL A 5 -6.17 -51.79 5.73
C VAL A 5 -5.71 -50.89 4.58
N ALA A 6 -6.66 -50.38 3.79
CA ALA A 6 -6.41 -49.27 2.88
C ALA A 6 -7.67 -48.40 2.79
N ASN A 7 -7.66 -47.26 3.49
CA ASN A 7 -8.03 -45.98 2.88
C ASN A 7 -7.64 -44.83 3.82
N LYS A 8 -6.50 -44.20 3.54
CA LYS A 8 -6.16 -42.89 4.10
C LYS A 8 -6.85 -41.83 3.24
N SER A 9 -7.97 -41.30 3.72
CA SER A 9 -8.61 -40.13 3.13
C SER A 9 -7.65 -38.93 3.27
N GLY A 10 -7.10 -38.47 2.15
CA GLY A 10 -6.19 -37.34 2.09
C GLY A 10 -6.86 -36.05 2.56
N THR A 11 -6.18 -35.35 3.47
CA THR A 11 -6.51 -34.01 3.93
C THR A 11 -5.98 -32.99 2.92
N GLY A 12 -6.86 -32.44 2.09
CA GLY A 12 -6.56 -31.40 1.10
C GLY A 12 -7.78 -30.55 0.81
N TRP A 13 -7.53 -29.28 0.47
CA TRP A 13 -8.49 -28.20 0.18
C TRP A 13 -9.68 -28.62 -0.72
N PRO A 14 -10.85 -27.94 -0.61
CA PRO A 14 -12.14 -28.54 -0.92
C PRO A 14 -12.30 -28.96 -2.39
N ARG A 15 -12.62 -30.24 -2.60
CA ARG A 15 -13.16 -30.76 -3.87
C ARG A 15 -14.61 -30.31 -4.01
N ARG A 16 -14.88 -29.45 -4.98
CA ARG A 16 -16.23 -29.17 -5.49
C ARG A 16 -16.83 -30.49 -5.98
N SER A 17 -17.76 -31.07 -5.22
CA SER A 17 -18.56 -32.21 -5.65
C SER A 17 -19.52 -31.74 -6.74
N SER A 18 -19.29 -32.20 -7.97
CA SER A 18 -20.25 -32.08 -9.06
C SER A 18 -21.40 -33.04 -8.80
N GLN A 19 -22.48 -32.55 -8.20
CA GLN A 19 -23.78 -33.20 -8.30
C GLN A 19 -24.72 -32.17 -8.94
N GLY A 20 -24.92 -32.35 -10.25
CA GLY A 20 -25.81 -31.52 -11.03
C GLY A 20 -27.24 -31.74 -10.58
N GLN A 21 -27.90 -30.65 -10.21
CA GLN A 21 -29.35 -30.59 -10.11
C GLN A 21 -29.80 -29.37 -10.92
N THR A 22 -30.56 -29.68 -11.97
CA THR A 22 -31.02 -28.78 -13.02
C THR A 22 -32.23 -28.02 -12.53
N ASP A 23 -32.05 -26.77 -12.10
CA ASP A 23 -33.16 -25.83 -11.88
C ASP A 23 -33.20 -24.81 -13.02
N ASN A 24 -34.15 -25.04 -13.94
CA ASN A 24 -34.58 -24.08 -14.93
C ASN A 24 -35.21 -22.88 -14.22
N ASN A 25 -34.54 -21.72 -14.22
CA ASN A 25 -35.21 -20.46 -13.99
C ASN A 25 -34.72 -19.40 -14.98
N ASN A 26 -35.60 -19.11 -15.93
CA ASN A 26 -35.45 -18.09 -16.95
C ASN A 26 -35.72 -16.72 -16.30
N GLY A 27 -34.70 -16.17 -15.64
CA GLY A 27 -34.67 -14.81 -15.14
C GLY A 27 -33.39 -14.14 -15.63
N THR A 28 -33.51 -13.21 -16.57
CA THR A 28 -32.39 -12.39 -17.05
C THR A 28 -31.84 -11.53 -15.92
N ALA A 29 -30.90 -12.08 -15.15
CA ALA A 29 -30.03 -11.33 -14.25
C ALA A 29 -29.08 -10.47 -15.10
N LYS A 30 -29.53 -9.28 -15.49
CA LYS A 30 -28.67 -8.24 -16.07
C LYS A 30 -27.83 -7.61 -14.95
N PHE A 31 -26.71 -8.23 -14.59
CA PHE A 31 -25.52 -7.52 -14.13
C PHE A 31 -24.28 -8.31 -14.52
N PRO A 32 -23.36 -7.67 -15.26
CA PRO A 32 -22.10 -7.41 -14.58
C PRO A 32 -21.75 -5.94 -14.75
N SER A 33 -22.02 -5.13 -13.74
CA SER A 33 -21.03 -4.11 -13.42
C SER A 33 -19.72 -4.87 -13.18
N PRO A 34 -18.64 -4.69 -13.98
CA PRO A 34 -17.36 -5.30 -13.65
C PRO A 34 -17.05 -4.87 -12.24
N SER A 35 -16.87 -5.84 -11.34
CA SER A 35 -16.56 -5.52 -9.97
C SER A 35 -15.25 -4.74 -9.97
N LEU A 36 -15.29 -3.45 -9.62
CA LEU A 36 -14.09 -2.63 -9.42
C LEU A 36 -13.18 -3.21 -8.32
N SER A 37 -13.54 -4.34 -7.70
CA SER A 37 -12.76 -5.05 -6.70
C SER A 37 -11.75 -6.04 -7.28
N ILE A 38 -11.89 -6.47 -8.55
CA ILE A 38 -11.05 -7.52 -9.15
C ILE A 38 -10.45 -7.02 -10.46
N ASN A 39 -9.12 -7.15 -10.62
CA ASN A 39 -8.35 -6.72 -11.80
C ASN A 39 -8.40 -5.21 -12.11
N ARG A 40 -7.99 -4.39 -11.15
CA ARG A 40 -7.74 -2.96 -11.44
C ARG A 40 -6.45 -2.82 -12.23
N THR A 41 -6.56 -2.26 -13.42
CA THR A 41 -5.42 -1.90 -14.24
C THR A 41 -4.85 -0.54 -13.81
N ILE A 42 -3.53 -0.48 -13.61
CA ILE A 42 -2.80 0.74 -13.29
C ILE A 42 -1.68 0.91 -14.32
N LYS A 43 -1.59 2.10 -14.92
CA LYS A 43 -0.47 2.45 -15.79
C LYS A 43 0.70 2.93 -14.94
N LEU A 44 1.87 2.37 -15.18
CA LEU A 44 3.13 2.84 -14.66
C LEU A 44 3.90 3.48 -15.80
N TYR A 45 4.63 4.54 -15.50
CA TYR A 45 5.51 5.22 -16.45
C TYR A 45 6.98 5.11 -15.99
N PRO A 46 7.95 5.21 -16.91
CA PRO A 46 9.37 5.18 -16.57
C PRO A 46 9.73 6.20 -15.49
N LEU A 47 10.63 5.83 -14.57
CA LEU A 47 11.17 6.76 -13.58
C LEU A 47 11.75 8.03 -14.23
N THR A 48 12.32 7.89 -15.43
CA THR A 48 12.90 8.98 -16.23
C THR A 48 11.89 10.03 -16.70
N ASP A 49 10.59 9.72 -16.71
CA ASP A 49 9.53 10.68 -17.09
C ASP A 49 9.24 11.70 -15.98
N TYR A 50 9.80 11.48 -14.78
CA TYR A 50 9.57 12.31 -13.61
C TYR A 50 10.83 13.09 -13.26
N THR A 51 10.65 14.39 -13.01
CA THR A 51 11.70 15.26 -12.45
C THR A 51 11.25 15.72 -11.07
N PHE A 52 12.18 15.71 -10.12
CA PHE A 52 11.93 16.10 -8.74
C PHE A 52 12.74 17.33 -8.40
N GLY A 53 12.06 18.45 -8.10
CA GLY A 53 12.69 19.65 -7.61
C GLY A 53 13.13 19.53 -6.15
N CYS A 54 13.83 20.54 -5.67
CA CYS A 54 14.18 20.69 -4.25
C CYS A 54 13.42 21.88 -3.65
N LYS A 55 12.98 21.75 -2.39
CA LYS A 55 12.41 22.86 -1.60
C LYS A 55 13.04 22.94 -0.21
N GLU A 56 12.60 23.91 0.57
CA GLU A 56 13.09 24.09 1.93
C GLU A 56 12.93 22.84 2.81
N PRO A 57 13.84 22.63 3.78
CA PRO A 57 13.79 21.49 4.69
C PRO A 57 12.45 21.38 5.39
N LEU A 58 11.95 20.15 5.54
CA LEU A 58 10.74 19.84 6.29
C LEU A 58 11.13 19.16 7.59
N PHE A 59 10.82 19.77 8.72
CA PHE A 59 11.14 19.20 10.03
C PHE A 59 9.97 18.40 10.59
N GLU A 60 10.29 17.30 11.27
CA GLU A 60 9.29 16.54 12.02
C GLU A 60 8.70 17.41 13.13
N LYS A 61 7.41 17.19 13.45
CA LYS A 61 6.73 17.92 14.53
C LYS A 61 7.34 17.64 15.90
N ASP A 62 7.85 16.42 16.09
CA ASP A 62 8.30 15.94 17.40
C ASP A 62 9.82 15.82 17.42
N PRO A 63 10.52 16.46 18.38
CA PRO A 63 11.98 16.39 18.47
C PRO A 63 12.48 15.04 18.98
N SER A 64 11.60 14.22 19.55
CA SER A 64 11.95 12.94 20.15
C SER A 64 10.77 11.97 20.16
N VAL A 65 11.07 10.68 20.31
CA VAL A 65 10.06 9.63 20.46
C VAL A 65 9.15 9.87 21.68
N PRO A 66 9.67 10.22 22.89
CA PRO A 66 8.82 10.60 24.01
C PRO A 66 7.87 11.77 23.71
N SER A 67 8.36 12.83 23.07
CA SER A 67 7.53 13.98 22.69
C SER A 67 6.39 13.58 21.75
N ARG A 68 6.68 12.69 20.79
CA ARG A 68 5.66 12.13 19.89
C ARG A 68 4.57 11.37 20.64
N PHE A 69 4.94 10.54 21.61
CA PHE A 69 3.98 9.80 22.43
C PHE A 69 3.16 10.72 23.36
N GLN A 70 3.80 11.75 23.92
CA GLN A 70 3.12 12.76 24.73
C GLN A 70 2.06 13.52 23.91
N ARG A 71 2.44 14.08 22.75
CA ARG A 71 1.50 14.77 21.86
C ARG A 71 0.35 13.86 21.41
N MET A 72 0.64 12.59 21.13
CA MET A 72 -0.39 11.61 20.75
C MET A 72 -1.39 11.34 21.87
N ARG A 73 -0.96 11.33 23.13
CA ARG A 73 -1.85 11.22 24.30
C ARG A 73 -2.71 12.46 24.47
N GLU A 74 -2.11 13.65 24.44
CA GLU A 74 -2.81 14.92 24.58
C GLU A 74 -3.83 15.16 23.46
N GLU A 75 -3.48 14.81 22.21
CA GLU A 75 -4.42 14.84 21.09
C GLU A 75 -5.56 13.84 21.25
N PHE A 76 -5.27 12.63 21.75
CA PHE A 76 -6.29 11.62 21.96
C PHE A 76 -7.35 12.07 22.97
N ASP A 77 -6.93 12.66 24.08
CA ASP A 77 -7.85 13.16 25.11
C ASP A 77 -8.73 14.31 24.58
N ARG A 78 -8.24 15.08 23.59
CA ARG A 78 -8.92 16.25 23.03
C ARG A 78 -9.84 15.96 21.85
N ILE A 79 -9.36 15.16 20.88
CA ILE A 79 -10.04 14.94 19.59
C ILE A 79 -10.25 13.45 19.25
N GLY A 80 -9.88 12.56 20.17
CA GLY A 80 -10.01 11.12 19.98
C GLY A 80 -8.93 10.53 19.06
N MET A 81 -9.28 9.45 18.36
CA MET A 81 -8.34 8.69 17.55
C MET A 81 -7.66 9.55 16.47
N ARG A 82 -6.31 9.60 16.50
CA ARG A 82 -5.51 10.20 15.43
C ARG A 82 -5.80 9.51 14.11
N ARG A 83 -6.03 10.29 13.05
CA ARG A 83 -6.20 9.80 11.68
C ARG A 83 -5.02 10.23 10.84
N SER A 84 -4.46 9.28 10.07
CA SER A 84 -3.34 9.53 9.16
C SER A 84 -3.61 8.87 7.81
N VAL A 85 -3.01 9.44 6.76
CA VAL A 85 -3.08 8.92 5.39
C VAL A 85 -1.68 8.90 4.78
N GLU A 86 -1.41 7.88 3.98
CA GLU A 86 -0.14 7.70 3.26
C GLU A 86 -0.43 7.33 1.81
N GLY A 87 0.35 7.89 0.89
CA GLY A 87 0.26 7.65 -0.54
C GLY A 87 1.34 6.68 -1.01
N VAL A 88 0.95 5.68 -1.79
CA VAL A 88 1.89 4.78 -2.48
C VAL A 88 1.97 5.22 -3.94
N LEU A 89 3.08 5.88 -4.31
CA LEU A 89 3.34 6.29 -5.68
C LEU A 89 4.22 5.26 -6.36
N LEU A 90 3.84 4.88 -7.57
CA LEU A 90 4.50 3.84 -8.35
C LEU A 90 5.04 4.39 -9.66
N VAL A 91 6.25 3.95 -9.99
CA VAL A 91 6.89 4.13 -11.30
C VAL A 91 7.42 2.77 -11.75
N HIS A 92 7.99 2.69 -12.94
CA HIS A 92 8.80 1.53 -13.29
C HIS A 92 10.18 1.92 -13.81
N GLU A 93 11.10 0.99 -13.64
CA GLU A 93 12.41 1.03 -14.27
C GLU A 93 12.69 -0.38 -14.79
N HIS A 94 13.08 -0.51 -16.06
CA HIS A 94 13.36 -1.81 -16.69
C HIS A 94 12.23 -2.85 -16.57
N GLY A 95 10.96 -2.41 -16.58
CA GLY A 95 9.79 -3.29 -16.44
C GLY A 95 9.53 -3.79 -15.01
N LEU A 96 10.20 -3.21 -14.01
CA LEU A 96 10.00 -3.54 -12.60
C LEU A 96 9.28 -2.39 -11.88
N PRO A 97 8.20 -2.67 -11.14
CA PRO A 97 7.51 -1.65 -10.36
C PRO A 97 8.36 -1.20 -9.17
N HIS A 98 8.48 0.11 -8.99
CA HIS A 98 9.18 0.73 -7.88
C HIS A 98 8.22 1.62 -7.07
N VAL A 99 8.35 1.59 -5.75
CA VAL A 99 7.64 2.49 -4.83
C VAL A 99 8.52 3.70 -4.56
N LEU A 100 7.97 4.90 -4.70
CA LEU A 100 8.66 6.13 -4.30
C LEU A 100 8.59 6.30 -2.78
N LEU A 101 9.76 6.41 -2.14
CA LEU A 101 9.91 6.56 -0.70
C LEU A 101 10.72 7.80 -0.33
N LEU A 102 10.39 8.37 0.80
CA LEU A 102 11.13 9.45 1.46
C LEU A 102 12.17 8.86 2.41
N GLN A 103 13.45 9.03 2.11
CA GLN A 103 14.57 8.59 2.94
C GLN A 103 15.09 9.76 3.80
N LEU A 104 15.21 9.54 5.12
CA LEU A 104 15.92 10.41 6.05
C LEU A 104 17.13 9.66 6.60
N GLY A 105 18.31 10.26 6.50
CA GLY A 105 19.54 9.57 6.88
C GLY A 105 19.75 8.31 6.02
N THR A 106 20.20 7.22 6.64
CA THR A 106 20.55 5.98 5.93
C THR A 106 19.48 4.90 5.98
N THR A 107 18.81 4.73 7.13
CA THR A 107 17.94 3.57 7.41
C THR A 107 16.47 3.92 7.64
N PHE A 108 16.08 5.19 7.52
CA PHE A 108 14.73 5.62 7.84
C PHE A 108 13.96 5.98 6.57
N PHE A 109 12.91 5.22 6.28
CA PHE A 109 12.08 5.37 5.10
C PHE A 109 10.63 5.65 5.47
N LYS A 110 9.98 6.53 4.71
CA LYS A 110 8.58 6.93 4.90
C LYS A 110 7.84 6.93 3.58
N LEU A 111 6.55 6.63 3.65
CA LEU A 111 5.62 6.98 2.58
C LEU A 111 5.27 8.47 2.69
N PRO A 112 5.06 9.17 1.57
CA PRO A 112 4.56 10.53 1.61
C PRO A 112 3.12 10.55 2.13
N GLY A 113 2.84 11.43 3.09
CA GLY A 113 1.58 11.43 3.81
C GLY A 113 1.70 12.23 5.12
N GLY A 114 0.77 11.98 6.03
CA GLY A 114 0.72 12.69 7.30
C GLY A 114 -0.61 12.58 8.03
N GLU A 115 -0.73 13.41 9.05
CA GLU A 115 -1.90 13.49 9.92
C GLU A 115 -3.01 14.30 9.25
N LEU A 116 -4.24 13.81 9.33
CA LEU A 116 -5.44 14.51 8.88
C LEU A 116 -5.90 15.54 9.92
N ASN A 117 -6.49 16.62 9.44
CA ASN A 117 -7.22 17.56 10.28
C ASN A 117 -8.54 16.93 10.81
N ALA A 118 -9.08 17.49 11.88
CA ALA A 118 -10.36 17.05 12.43
C ALA A 118 -11.48 17.23 11.40
N GLY A 119 -12.25 16.17 11.12
CA GLY A 119 -13.30 16.17 10.11
C GLY A 119 -12.83 16.16 8.65
N GLU A 120 -11.52 16.22 8.38
CA GLU A 120 -10.99 16.19 7.02
C GLU A 120 -11.23 14.83 6.34
N ASP A 121 -11.57 14.86 5.06
CA ASP A 121 -11.70 13.65 4.24
C ASP A 121 -10.32 13.04 3.93
N GLY A 122 -10.26 11.72 3.86
CA GLY A 122 -9.00 11.01 3.65
C GLY A 122 -8.36 11.30 2.28
N VAL A 123 -9.15 11.42 1.22
CA VAL A 123 -8.65 11.68 -0.13
C VAL A 123 -8.21 13.14 -0.25
N GLU A 124 -9.02 14.08 0.23
CA GLU A 124 -8.67 15.50 0.18
C GLU A 124 -7.47 15.83 1.07
N GLY A 125 -7.40 15.26 2.27
CA GLY A 125 -6.23 15.39 3.14
C GLY A 125 -4.98 14.80 2.52
N LEU A 126 -5.07 13.64 1.84
CA LEU A 126 -3.92 13.07 1.15
C LEU A 126 -3.47 13.96 -0.02
N LYS A 127 -4.38 14.52 -0.82
CA LYS A 127 -4.02 15.48 -1.89
C LYS A 127 -3.30 16.70 -1.35
N ARG A 128 -3.80 17.29 -0.26
CA ARG A 128 -3.16 18.41 0.43
C ARG A 128 -1.75 18.03 0.88
N LEU A 129 -1.62 16.90 1.59
CA LEU A 129 -0.34 16.41 2.10
C LEU A 129 0.66 16.08 0.98
N LEU A 130 0.24 15.46 -0.12
CA LEU A 130 1.13 15.19 -1.25
C LEU A 130 1.62 16.48 -1.91
N THR A 131 0.75 17.48 -2.04
CA THR A 131 1.10 18.80 -2.60
C THR A 131 2.09 19.54 -1.68
N GLU A 132 1.83 19.54 -0.37
CA GLU A 132 2.67 20.19 0.63
C GLU A 132 4.00 19.47 0.83
N VAL A 133 4.02 18.14 0.77
CA VAL A 133 5.16 17.31 1.22
C VAL A 133 6.04 16.85 0.06
N THR A 134 5.53 16.46 -1.11
CA THR A 134 6.38 15.70 -2.06
C THR A 134 6.17 15.82 -3.55
N LEU A 135 4.99 16.19 -4.05
CA LEU A 135 4.62 15.76 -5.41
C LEU A 135 5.54 16.29 -6.53
N PHE A 136 6.17 17.46 -6.36
CA PHE A 136 7.13 18.00 -7.33
C PHE A 136 8.39 18.64 -6.72
N ALA A 137 8.46 18.73 -5.39
CA ALA A 137 9.59 19.30 -4.70
C ALA A 137 9.86 18.57 -3.38
N VAL A 138 11.00 17.91 -3.32
CA VAL A 138 11.47 17.12 -2.18
C VAL A 138 12.16 18.09 -1.20
N PRO A 139 11.84 18.05 0.10
CA PRO A 139 12.55 18.85 1.09
C PRO A 139 14.05 18.51 1.10
N LYS A 140 14.93 19.51 1.20
CA LYS A 140 16.40 19.33 1.15
C LYS A 140 16.98 18.31 2.14
N ASN A 141 16.31 18.08 3.28
CA ASN A 141 16.73 17.11 4.30
C ASN A 141 16.18 15.69 4.06
N TYR A 142 15.51 15.47 2.93
CA TYR A 142 14.98 14.20 2.48
C TYR A 142 15.59 13.83 1.13
N LYS A 143 15.75 12.53 0.90
CA LYS A 143 16.05 11.99 -0.42
C LYS A 143 14.84 11.19 -0.92
N LEU A 144 14.38 11.48 -2.12
CA LEU A 144 13.40 10.64 -2.78
C LEU A 144 14.13 9.46 -3.45
N VAL A 145 13.69 8.25 -3.14
CA VAL A 145 14.24 7.01 -3.70
C VAL A 145 13.13 6.18 -4.33
N ALA A 146 13.47 5.46 -5.40
CA ALA A 146 12.59 4.46 -6.01
C ALA A 146 13.06 3.08 -5.56
N ALA A 147 12.28 2.40 -4.72
CA ALA A 147 12.62 1.08 -4.20
C ALA A 147 11.84 0.00 -4.96
N PRO A 148 12.50 -0.96 -5.63
CA PRO A 148 11.81 -2.04 -6.34
C PRO A 148 11.09 -2.96 -5.35
N LEU A 149 9.96 -3.54 -5.77
CA LEU A 149 9.14 -4.38 -4.88
C LEU A 149 9.90 -5.56 -4.25
N PHE A 150 10.89 -6.14 -4.93
CA PHE A 150 11.66 -7.26 -4.38
C PHE A 150 12.56 -6.85 -3.21
N GLU A 151 12.98 -5.58 -3.13
CA GLU A 151 13.80 -5.08 -2.02
C GLU A 151 12.95 -4.85 -0.76
N LEU A 152 11.68 -4.51 -0.96
CA LEU A 152 10.72 -4.28 0.12
C LEU A 152 10.18 -5.59 0.71
N TYR A 153 10.00 -6.61 -0.13
CA TYR A 153 9.33 -7.85 0.24
C TYR A 153 9.99 -8.53 1.45
N ASP A 154 9.22 -8.70 2.52
CA ASP A 154 9.64 -9.37 3.76
C ASP A 154 10.86 -8.73 4.45
N ASN A 155 11.16 -7.47 4.11
CA ASN A 155 12.27 -6.71 4.68
C ASN A 155 11.79 -5.70 5.73
N SER A 156 11.09 -6.18 6.76
CA SER A 156 10.55 -5.32 7.82
C SER A 156 11.65 -4.71 8.70
N GLN A 157 12.84 -5.30 8.73
CA GLN A 157 14.00 -4.74 9.45
C GLN A 157 14.51 -3.45 8.80
N GLY A 158 14.57 -3.40 7.46
CA GLY A 158 15.02 -2.21 6.74
C GLY A 158 13.92 -1.18 6.51
N TYR A 159 12.69 -1.62 6.20
CA TYR A 159 11.62 -0.76 5.72
C TYR A 159 10.44 -0.61 6.70
N GLY A 160 10.45 -1.34 7.81
CA GLY A 160 9.30 -1.41 8.71
C GLY A 160 8.15 -2.25 8.14
N PRO A 161 7.20 -2.67 8.99
CA PRO A 161 6.18 -3.67 8.64
C PRO A 161 5.19 -3.20 7.57
N ILE A 162 4.92 -1.89 7.49
CA ILE A 162 3.96 -1.33 6.53
C ILE A 162 4.56 -1.38 5.12
N ILE A 163 5.73 -0.76 4.92
CA ILE A 163 6.36 -0.68 3.60
C ILE A 163 6.76 -2.08 3.11
N SER A 164 7.25 -2.96 4.00
CA SER A 164 7.65 -4.32 3.62
C SER A 164 6.48 -5.23 3.20
N SER A 165 5.24 -4.81 3.48
CA SER A 165 4.02 -5.51 3.08
C SER A 165 3.40 -5.00 1.77
N LEU A 166 3.95 -3.92 1.20
CA LEU A 166 3.43 -3.33 -0.03
C LEU A 166 3.43 -4.29 -1.22
N PRO A 167 4.45 -5.15 -1.45
CA PRO A 167 4.41 -6.09 -2.56
C PRO A 167 3.17 -7.01 -2.51
N GLN A 168 2.76 -7.45 -1.31
CA GLN A 168 1.55 -8.26 -1.09
C GLN A 168 0.28 -7.44 -1.31
N ALA A 169 0.24 -6.18 -0.90
CA ALA A 169 -0.92 -5.30 -1.14
C ALA A 169 -1.10 -4.94 -2.62
N LEU A 170 0.02 -4.84 -3.35
CA LEU A 170 0.08 -4.42 -4.74
C LEU A 170 -0.10 -5.56 -5.75
N CYS A 171 0.08 -6.83 -5.33
CA CYS A 171 0.01 -7.99 -6.24
C CYS A 171 -1.36 -8.20 -6.92
N ARG A 172 -2.42 -7.57 -6.39
CA ARG A 172 -3.78 -7.64 -6.94
C ARG A 172 -4.04 -6.69 -8.12
N PHE A 173 -3.12 -5.77 -8.41
CA PHE A 173 -3.25 -4.83 -9.51
C PHE A 173 -2.59 -5.36 -10.78
N SER A 174 -3.20 -5.05 -11.93
CA SER A 174 -2.62 -5.35 -13.23
C SER A 174 -1.83 -4.13 -13.70
N PHE A 175 -0.50 -4.21 -13.70
CA PHE A 175 0.36 -3.11 -14.14
C PHE A 175 0.55 -3.13 -15.66
N ILE A 176 0.35 -1.98 -16.29
CA ILE A 176 0.77 -1.71 -17.67
C ILE A 176 2.00 -0.82 -17.60
N TYR A 177 3.12 -1.32 -18.13
CA TYR A 177 4.37 -0.58 -18.26
C TYR A 177 4.34 0.18 -19.59
N MET A 178 4.36 1.50 -19.50
CA MET A 178 4.23 2.40 -20.66
C MET A 178 5.57 2.71 -21.34
#